data_AF-A0A353UH82-F1
#
_entry.id   AF-A0A353UH82-F1
#
_cell.length_a   1.000
_cell.length_b   1.000
_cell.length_c   1.000
_cell.angle_alpha   90.00
_cell.angle_beta   90.00
_cell.angle_gamma   90.00
#
_symmetry.space_group_name_H-M   'P 1'
#
loop_
_entity.id
_entity.type
_entity.pdbx_description
1 polymer ?
#
loop_
_entity_poly.entity_id
_entity_poly.type
_entity_poly.pdbx_seq_one_letter_code
_entity_poly.pdbx_strand_id
1 'polypeptide(L)'
;MDKKQILSRTDIPALYRELIPKFKETKPGQQAIGLCPFHDDTHPSLSLNLKSGVFNCFACGAKGNAIDLCIKVWGTDFKTTLHRLAERAGIKTTGSEKTANKSRAVAVFHYTDAEGKRLYRKVRYEPGRNGRKKEFFFFHGDKEKGRGCEPVPYRLHEIIKADKIFILEGEAKADILASWGLVATCLDSGSNSKWHPRYDQCFEGKEIVIVPDNDLPGEGYLNTIATGLRGKVKSLKVLRLPGLKEKEDIIDWVKRGGHA
;
A
#
# COMPACT_ATOMS: atom_id res chain seq x y z
N MET A 1 10.67 -10.25 12.69
CA MET A 1 12.14 -10.30 12.68
C MET A 1 12.64 -9.16 11.81
N ASP A 2 13.53 -8.32 12.33
CA ASP A 2 14.09 -7.20 11.57
C ASP A 2 15.28 -7.67 10.73
N LYS A 3 15.19 -7.49 9.41
CA LYS A 3 16.25 -7.76 8.43
C LYS A 3 17.57 -7.10 8.83
N LYS A 4 17.51 -5.87 9.34
CA LYS A 4 18.69 -5.09 9.73
C LYS A 4 19.39 -5.72 10.94
N GLN A 5 18.63 -6.22 11.90
CA GLN A 5 19.17 -6.89 13.09
C GLN A 5 19.90 -8.19 12.73
N ILE A 6 19.31 -9.01 11.85
CA ILE A 6 19.92 -10.28 11.42
C ILE A 6 21.22 -9.99 10.66
N LEU A 7 21.18 -9.11 9.65
CA LEU A 7 22.38 -8.74 8.89
C LEU A 7 23.49 -8.15 9.78
N SER A 8 23.15 -7.39 10.82
CA SER A 8 24.15 -6.84 11.74
C SER A 8 24.85 -7.88 12.63
N ARG A 9 24.25 -9.06 12.81
CA ARG A 9 24.80 -10.17 13.61
C ARG A 9 25.30 -11.34 12.79
N THR A 10 25.03 -11.34 11.49
CA THR A 10 25.55 -12.33 10.56
C THR A 10 26.99 -11.99 10.22
N ASP A 11 27.91 -12.95 10.41
CA ASP A 11 29.25 -12.88 9.84
C ASP A 11 29.14 -13.04 8.32
N ILE A 12 29.08 -11.89 7.62
CA ILE A 12 28.94 -11.84 6.16
C ILE A 12 30.09 -12.53 5.44
N PRO A 13 31.37 -12.31 5.79
CA PRO A 13 32.48 -13.08 5.23
C PRO A 13 32.32 -14.60 5.37
N ALA A 14 31.97 -15.09 6.56
CA ALA A 14 31.78 -16.53 6.78
C ALA A 14 30.60 -17.07 5.97
N LEU A 15 29.47 -16.35 5.94
CA LEU A 15 28.30 -16.73 5.16
C LEU A 15 28.61 -16.80 3.67
N TYR A 16 29.30 -15.81 3.11
CA TYR A 16 29.68 -15.85 1.70
C TYR A 16 30.66 -16.95 1.38
N ARG A 17 31.50 -17.38 2.35
CA ARG A 17 32.47 -18.45 2.14
C ARG A 17 31.80 -19.81 2.05
N GLU A 18 30.69 -19.97 2.76
CA GLU A 18 29.82 -21.13 2.63
C GLU A 18 29.06 -21.13 1.30
N LEU A 19 28.43 -20.00 0.95
CA LEU A 19 27.59 -19.92 -0.25
C LEU A 19 28.41 -19.97 -1.54
N ILE A 20 29.63 -19.42 -1.51
CA ILE A 20 30.54 -19.30 -2.66
C ILE A 20 31.94 -19.83 -2.24
N PRO A 21 32.14 -21.16 -2.17
CA PRO A 21 33.34 -21.77 -1.57
C PRO A 21 34.69 -21.37 -2.17
N LYS A 22 34.70 -20.88 -3.41
CA LYS A 22 35.92 -20.53 -4.15
C LYS A 22 36.04 -19.03 -4.45
N PHE A 23 35.39 -18.15 -3.67
CA PHE A 23 35.60 -16.72 -3.86
C PHE A 23 37.04 -16.33 -3.50
N LYS A 24 37.57 -15.31 -4.18
CA LYS A 24 38.86 -14.67 -3.93
C LYS A 24 38.66 -13.25 -3.43
N GLU A 25 39.31 -12.87 -2.33
CA GLU A 25 39.30 -11.49 -1.86
C GLU A 25 40.12 -10.61 -2.81
N THR A 26 39.49 -9.57 -3.36
CA THR A 26 40.13 -8.56 -4.21
C THR A 26 40.59 -7.36 -3.38
N LYS A 27 39.90 -7.10 -2.27
CA LYS A 27 40.35 -6.20 -1.20
C LYS A 27 40.10 -6.92 0.14
N PRO A 28 41.16 -7.28 0.89
CA PRO A 28 41.04 -8.05 2.11
C PRO A 28 39.98 -7.50 3.07
N GLY A 29 39.03 -8.35 3.47
CA GLY A 29 37.93 -8.02 4.39
C GLY A 29 36.91 -7.00 3.87
N GLN A 30 36.97 -6.63 2.58
CA GLN A 30 36.07 -5.61 2.01
C GLN A 30 35.37 -6.08 0.73
N GLN A 31 36.12 -6.64 -0.21
CA GLN A 31 35.62 -7.02 -1.52
C GLN A 31 36.16 -8.39 -1.90
N ALA A 32 35.30 -9.20 -2.51
CA ALA A 32 35.64 -10.49 -3.06
C ALA A 32 34.96 -10.69 -4.41
N ILE A 33 35.49 -11.62 -5.20
CA ILE A 33 34.91 -12.07 -6.46
C ILE A 33 34.86 -13.59 -6.50
N GLY A 34 33.78 -14.16 -7.02
CA GLY A 34 33.60 -15.61 -7.12
C GLY A 34 32.76 -16.02 -8.32
N LEU A 35 32.61 -17.32 -8.50
CA LEU A 35 31.71 -17.89 -9.50
C LEU A 35 30.26 -17.66 -9.07
N CYS A 36 29.44 -17.20 -9.99
CA CYS A 36 28.03 -16.96 -9.75
C CYS A 36 27.24 -18.28 -9.77
N PRO A 37 26.47 -18.61 -8.71
CA PRO A 37 25.69 -19.85 -8.65
C PRO A 37 24.38 -19.79 -9.47
N PHE A 38 24.12 -18.67 -10.14
CA PHE A 38 22.85 -18.40 -10.84
C PHE A 38 22.93 -18.61 -12.36
N HIS A 39 24.10 -18.98 -12.87
CA HIS A 39 24.31 -19.38 -14.25
C HIS A 39 25.55 -20.29 -14.32
N ASP A 40 25.81 -20.87 -15.49
CA ASP A 40 27.01 -21.67 -15.72
C ASP A 40 28.25 -20.75 -15.85
N ASP A 41 28.78 -20.35 -14.69
CA ASP A 41 29.87 -19.40 -14.59
C ASP A 41 31.23 -20.11 -14.53
N THR A 42 32.06 -19.87 -15.54
CA THR A 42 33.44 -20.37 -15.63
C THR A 42 34.48 -19.31 -15.30
N HIS A 43 34.08 -18.03 -15.20
CA HIS A 43 34.97 -16.89 -15.00
C HIS A 43 34.40 -15.97 -13.90
N PRO A 44 35.03 -15.86 -12.72
CA PRO A 44 34.45 -15.18 -11.56
C PRO A 44 33.77 -13.85 -11.89
N SER A 45 32.44 -13.85 -11.90
CA SER A 45 31.63 -12.70 -12.31
C SER A 45 30.81 -12.10 -11.15
N LEU A 46 30.74 -12.82 -10.02
CA LEU A 46 29.99 -12.42 -8.83
C LEU A 46 30.87 -11.58 -7.90
N SER A 47 30.65 -10.27 -7.88
CA SER A 47 31.25 -9.36 -6.90
C SER A 47 30.49 -9.39 -5.58
N LEU A 48 31.24 -9.45 -4.48
CA LEU A 48 30.77 -9.60 -3.11
C LEU A 48 31.38 -8.50 -2.24
N ASN A 49 30.54 -7.65 -1.65
CA ASN A 49 30.97 -6.69 -0.63
C ASN A 49 30.86 -7.33 0.75
N LEU A 50 32.01 -7.62 1.36
CA LEU A 50 32.13 -8.30 2.65
C LEU A 50 31.70 -7.44 3.85
N LYS A 51 31.63 -6.11 3.67
CA LYS A 51 31.20 -5.16 4.71
C LYS A 51 29.71 -4.85 4.65
N SER A 52 29.21 -4.50 3.47
CA SER A 52 27.79 -4.13 3.30
C SER A 52 26.87 -5.33 3.10
N GLY A 53 27.43 -6.51 2.80
CA GLY A 53 26.66 -7.71 2.49
C GLY A 53 25.86 -7.56 1.20
N VAL A 54 26.32 -6.76 0.24
CA VAL A 54 25.72 -6.62 -1.09
C VAL A 54 26.49 -7.48 -2.09
N PHE A 55 25.81 -8.04 -3.08
CA PHE A 55 26.41 -8.73 -4.20
C PHE A 55 25.90 -8.20 -5.55
N ASN A 56 26.72 -8.33 -6.58
CA ASN A 56 26.36 -8.06 -7.95
C ASN A 56 27.13 -8.99 -8.91
N CYS A 57 26.40 -9.71 -9.76
CA CYS A 57 26.97 -10.50 -10.83
C CYS A 57 27.03 -9.68 -12.12
N PHE A 58 28.22 -9.48 -12.67
CA PHE A 58 28.42 -8.69 -13.88
C PHE A 58 28.08 -9.43 -15.18
N ALA A 59 27.96 -10.77 -15.14
CA ALA A 59 27.55 -11.57 -16.29
C ALA A 59 26.02 -11.70 -16.42
N CYS A 60 25.34 -12.28 -15.42
CA CYS A 60 23.88 -12.52 -15.48
C CYS A 60 23.01 -11.41 -14.86
N GLY A 61 23.60 -10.36 -14.28
CA GLY A 61 22.87 -9.24 -13.68
C GLY A 61 22.21 -9.52 -12.33
N ALA A 62 22.39 -10.71 -11.75
CA ALA A 62 21.88 -11.03 -10.42
C ALA A 62 22.51 -10.11 -9.37
N LYS A 63 21.67 -9.43 -8.58
CA LYS A 63 22.10 -8.50 -7.53
C LYS A 63 21.18 -8.55 -6.32
N GLY A 64 21.66 -8.08 -5.18
CA GLY A 64 20.91 -8.05 -3.93
C GLY A 64 21.82 -7.94 -2.71
N ASN A 65 21.25 -8.18 -1.53
CA ASN A 65 22.03 -8.37 -0.29
C ASN A 65 22.19 -9.85 0.06
N ALA A 66 22.92 -10.12 1.14
CA ALA A 66 23.25 -11.47 1.59
C ALA A 66 22.02 -12.35 1.83
N ILE A 67 20.88 -11.79 2.27
CA ILE A 67 19.63 -12.55 2.41
C ILE A 67 19.05 -12.93 1.04
N ASP A 68 19.10 -12.01 0.07
CA ASP A 68 18.62 -12.31 -1.30
C ASP A 68 19.49 -13.39 -1.95
N LEU A 69 20.81 -13.39 -1.67
CA LEU A 69 21.73 -14.44 -2.11
C LEU A 69 21.34 -15.79 -1.48
N CYS A 70 21.11 -15.82 -0.16
CA CYS A 70 20.68 -17.02 0.57
C CYS A 70 19.34 -17.57 0.03
N ILE A 71 18.35 -16.71 -0.23
CA ILE A 71 17.05 -17.11 -0.78
C ILE A 71 17.24 -17.85 -2.10
N LYS A 72 18.06 -17.28 -3.00
CA LYS A 72 18.29 -17.84 -4.32
C LYS A 72 19.12 -19.12 -4.28
N VAL A 73 20.16 -19.17 -3.46
CA VAL A 73 21.03 -20.35 -3.33
C VAL A 73 20.33 -21.50 -2.60
N TRP A 74 19.54 -21.21 -1.55
CA TRP A 74 18.83 -22.23 -0.77
C TRP A 74 17.46 -22.61 -1.34
N GLY A 75 16.94 -21.86 -2.32
CA GLY A 75 15.61 -22.09 -2.88
C GLY A 75 14.48 -21.97 -1.85
N THR A 76 14.62 -21.08 -0.86
CA THR A 76 13.65 -20.93 0.24
C THR A 76 12.95 -19.57 0.18
N ASP A 77 11.75 -19.48 0.76
CA ASP A 77 11.09 -18.19 0.93
C ASP A 77 11.81 -17.31 1.97
N PHE A 78 11.51 -16.01 1.94
CA PHE A 78 12.12 -15.00 2.81
C PHE A 78 12.01 -15.34 4.30
N LYS A 79 10.86 -15.85 4.77
CA LYS A 79 10.64 -16.16 6.19
C LYS A 79 11.50 -17.36 6.60
N THR A 80 11.52 -18.40 5.78
CA THR A 80 12.34 -19.60 6.00
C THR A 80 13.83 -19.25 6.02
N THR A 81 14.31 -18.42 5.09
CA THR A 81 15.70 -17.93 5.07
C THR A 81 16.04 -17.13 6.33
N LEU A 82 15.17 -16.21 6.76
CA LEU A 82 15.41 -15.41 7.97
C LEU A 82 15.48 -16.28 9.23
N HIS A 83 14.66 -17.32 9.34
CA HIS A 83 14.73 -18.25 10.46
C HIS A 83 16.07 -18.99 10.50
N ARG A 84 16.51 -19.54 9.37
CA ARG A 84 17.82 -20.21 9.25
C ARG A 84 18.97 -19.27 9.62
N LEU A 85 18.97 -18.03 9.13
CA LEU A 85 20.01 -17.06 9.44
C LEU A 85 20.00 -16.62 10.92
N ALA A 86 18.82 -16.48 11.53
CA ALA A 86 18.70 -16.12 12.94
C ALA A 86 19.23 -17.21 13.87
N GLU A 87 18.92 -18.48 13.57
CA GLU A 87 19.45 -19.64 14.29
C GLU A 87 20.99 -19.67 14.23
N ARG A 88 21.55 -19.50 13.02
CA ARG A 88 23.02 -19.46 12.81
C ARG A 88 23.70 -18.29 13.52
N ALA A 89 23.03 -17.15 13.62
CA ALA A 89 23.54 -15.97 14.33
C ALA A 89 23.41 -16.06 15.86
N GLY A 90 23.03 -17.24 16.40
CA GLY A 90 22.82 -17.43 17.85
C GLY A 90 21.70 -16.55 18.42
N ILE A 91 20.84 -16.00 17.55
CA ILE A 91 19.69 -15.22 17.97
C ILE A 91 18.67 -16.24 18.44
N LYS A 92 18.62 -16.48 19.76
CA LYS A 92 17.59 -17.32 20.38
C LYS A 92 16.24 -16.88 19.83
N THR A 93 15.65 -17.74 19.00
CA THR A 93 14.25 -17.71 18.64
C THR A 93 13.47 -18.12 19.89
N THR A 94 13.57 -17.31 20.95
CA THR A 94 12.49 -17.26 21.92
C THR A 94 11.26 -17.06 21.07
N GLY A 95 10.31 -17.99 21.18
CA GLY A 95 9.00 -17.87 20.58
C GLY A 95 8.41 -16.58 21.11
N SER A 96 8.75 -15.47 20.47
CA SER A 96 7.98 -14.28 20.55
C SER A 96 6.75 -14.64 19.74
N GLU A 97 5.77 -15.17 20.46
CA GLU A 97 4.42 -14.65 20.43
C GLU A 97 4.45 -13.10 20.62
N LYS A 98 5.18 -12.38 19.76
CA LYS A 98 4.55 -11.23 19.15
C LYS A 98 3.62 -11.91 18.20
N THR A 99 2.36 -12.09 18.63
CA THR A 99 1.22 -12.24 17.73
C THR A 99 1.63 -11.60 16.43
N ALA A 100 1.91 -12.42 15.40
CA ALA A 100 1.92 -11.88 14.05
C ALA A 100 0.62 -11.09 14.03
N ASN A 101 0.71 -9.76 13.96
CA ASN A 101 -0.48 -8.92 14.01
C ASN A 101 -1.17 -9.26 12.69
N LYS A 102 -1.95 -10.34 12.73
CA LYS A 102 -2.46 -11.03 11.58
C LYS A 102 -3.32 -9.96 10.96
N SER A 103 -2.95 -9.58 9.75
CA SER A 103 -3.65 -8.56 8.99
C SER A 103 -5.14 -8.84 9.10
N ARG A 104 -5.87 -7.99 9.80
CA ARG A 104 -7.29 -8.16 10.06
C ARG A 104 -8.06 -7.13 9.27
N ALA A 105 -9.22 -7.52 8.76
CA ALA A 105 -10.15 -6.57 8.19
C ALA A 105 -10.61 -5.64 9.32
N VAL A 106 -10.33 -4.34 9.17
CA VAL A 106 -10.71 -3.30 10.16
C VAL A 106 -11.83 -2.40 9.65
N ALA A 107 -12.09 -2.39 8.34
CA ALA A 107 -13.23 -1.71 7.74
C ALA A 107 -13.62 -2.41 6.43
N VAL A 108 -14.91 -2.40 6.11
CA VAL A 108 -15.48 -2.93 4.87
C VAL A 108 -16.41 -1.88 4.31
N PHE A 109 -16.14 -1.43 3.09
CA PHE A 109 -16.95 -0.45 2.37
C PHE A 109 -17.65 -1.14 1.21
N HIS A 110 -18.98 -1.05 1.18
CA HIS A 110 -19.80 -1.71 0.16
C HIS A 110 -20.14 -0.74 -0.97
N TYR A 111 -19.78 -1.12 -2.20
CA TYR A 111 -20.18 -0.42 -3.41
C TYR A 111 -21.41 -1.11 -3.98
N THR A 112 -22.44 -0.32 -4.28
CA THR A 112 -23.73 -0.82 -4.73
C THR A 112 -24.07 -0.25 -6.10
N ASP A 113 -25.02 -0.88 -6.79
CA ASP A 113 -25.72 -0.26 -7.91
C ASP A 113 -26.72 0.82 -7.42
N ALA A 114 -27.54 1.31 -8.35
CA ALA A 114 -28.56 2.33 -8.13
C ALA A 114 -29.69 1.83 -7.21
N GLU A 115 -29.97 0.54 -7.25
CA GLU A 115 -31.00 -0.14 -6.46
C GLU A 115 -30.51 -0.51 -5.06
N GLY A 116 -29.21 -0.38 -4.79
CA GLY A 116 -28.59 -0.69 -3.50
C GLY A 116 -28.08 -2.13 -3.38
N LYS A 117 -28.10 -2.91 -4.47
CA LYS A 117 -27.51 -4.25 -4.50
C LYS A 117 -26.00 -4.14 -4.60
N ARG A 118 -25.31 -4.89 -3.74
CA ARG A 118 -23.84 -4.90 -3.64
C ARG A 118 -23.20 -5.42 -4.93
N LEU A 119 -22.33 -4.61 -5.54
CA LEU A 119 -21.48 -4.98 -6.67
C LEU A 119 -20.15 -5.56 -6.18
N TYR A 120 -19.44 -4.79 -5.34
CA TYR A 120 -18.16 -5.19 -4.75
C TYR A 120 -17.97 -4.55 -3.38
N ARG A 121 -16.94 -4.98 -2.66
CA ARG A 121 -16.51 -4.38 -1.39
C ARG A 121 -15.04 -4.04 -1.43
N LYS A 122 -14.69 -2.93 -0.78
CA LYS A 122 -13.31 -2.56 -0.48
C LYS A 122 -13.06 -2.85 0.99
N VAL A 123 -12.06 -3.68 1.28
CA VAL A 123 -11.72 -4.08 2.64
C VAL A 123 -10.39 -3.47 3.02
N ARG A 124 -10.36 -2.74 4.14
CA ARG A 124 -9.15 -2.21 4.75
C ARG A 124 -8.58 -3.24 5.72
N TYR A 125 -7.31 -3.56 5.53
CA TYR A 125 -6.57 -4.47 6.36
C TYR A 125 -5.46 -3.76 7.13
N GLU A 126 -5.33 -4.08 8.42
CA GLU A 126 -4.27 -3.56 9.29
C GLU A 126 -3.66 -4.67 10.16
N PRO A 127 -2.32 -4.73 10.29
CA PRO A 127 -1.34 -4.01 9.47
C PRO A 127 -1.42 -4.46 8.00
N GLY A 128 -0.97 -3.60 7.08
CA GLY A 128 -0.82 -3.96 5.67
C GLY A 128 0.39 -4.88 5.44
N ARG A 129 0.47 -5.51 4.26
CA ARG A 129 1.64 -6.33 3.90
C ARG A 129 2.92 -5.50 3.80
N ASN A 130 4.07 -6.16 3.95
CA ASN A 130 5.40 -5.58 3.78
C ASN A 130 5.67 -4.32 4.64
N GLY A 131 5.16 -4.30 5.87
CA GLY A 131 5.39 -3.19 6.81
C GLY A 131 4.53 -1.94 6.55
N ARG A 132 3.59 -1.99 5.61
CA ARG A 132 2.62 -0.91 5.41
C ARG A 132 1.68 -0.81 6.61
N LYS A 133 1.32 0.42 7.00
CA LYS A 133 0.33 0.64 8.08
C LYS A 133 -1.04 0.04 7.74
N LYS A 134 -1.46 0.16 6.48
CA LYS A 134 -2.75 -0.30 5.96
C LYS A 134 -2.61 -0.81 4.53
N GLU A 135 -3.52 -1.68 4.11
CA GLU A 135 -3.67 -2.12 2.72
C GLU A 135 -5.16 -2.28 2.39
N PHE A 136 -5.52 -2.05 1.12
CA PHE A 136 -6.90 -2.17 0.66
C PHE A 136 -7.01 -3.25 -0.40
N PHE A 137 -8.06 -4.05 -0.32
CA PHE A 137 -8.38 -5.08 -1.30
C PHE A 137 -9.82 -4.95 -1.76
N PHE A 138 -10.03 -5.14 -3.06
CA PHE A 138 -11.37 -5.21 -3.64
C PHE A 138 -11.80 -6.67 -3.75
N PHE A 139 -13.06 -6.94 -3.48
CA PHE A 139 -13.67 -8.24 -3.69
C PHE A 139 -15.06 -8.10 -4.33
N HIS A 140 -15.32 -8.91 -5.36
CA HIS A 140 -16.67 -9.17 -5.86
C HIS A 140 -17.14 -10.54 -5.37
N GLY A 141 -18.45 -10.72 -5.28
CA GLY A 141 -19.02 -11.90 -4.61
C GLY A 141 -18.49 -12.03 -3.18
N ASP A 142 -18.30 -13.27 -2.72
CA ASP A 142 -17.88 -13.51 -1.34
C ASP A 142 -16.37 -13.65 -1.16
N LYS A 143 -15.63 -14.07 -2.20
CA LYS A 143 -14.18 -14.34 -2.11
C LYS A 143 -13.37 -13.95 -3.34
N GLU A 144 -13.99 -13.52 -4.43
CA GLU A 144 -13.29 -13.25 -5.68
C GLU A 144 -12.59 -11.89 -5.60
N LYS A 145 -11.28 -11.86 -5.91
CA LYS A 145 -10.48 -10.63 -5.82
C LYS A 145 -10.74 -9.74 -7.03
N GLY A 146 -10.83 -8.43 -6.77
CA GLY A 146 -11.10 -7.42 -7.79
C GLY A 146 -12.50 -6.82 -7.62
N ARG A 147 -12.90 -5.97 -8.57
CA ARG A 147 -14.21 -5.33 -8.57
C ARG A 147 -15.28 -6.13 -9.30
N GLY A 148 -14.88 -6.98 -10.26
CA GLY A 148 -15.81 -7.74 -11.09
C GLY A 148 -16.64 -6.90 -12.08
N CYS A 149 -16.54 -5.58 -12.00
CA CYS A 149 -17.21 -4.61 -12.86
C CYS A 149 -16.41 -3.31 -12.91
N GLU A 150 -16.90 -2.38 -13.73
CA GLU A 150 -16.43 -1.01 -13.74
C GLU A 150 -16.66 -0.33 -12.37
N PRO A 151 -15.71 0.49 -11.88
CA PRO A 151 -15.89 1.17 -10.60
C PRO A 151 -17.07 2.15 -10.64
N VAL A 152 -17.72 2.28 -9.48
CA VAL A 152 -18.84 3.19 -9.25
C VAL A 152 -18.54 4.11 -8.06
N PRO A 153 -19.18 5.29 -7.97
CA PRO A 153 -19.13 6.11 -6.77
C PRO A 153 -19.61 5.35 -5.53
N TYR A 154 -18.99 5.60 -4.38
CA TYR A 154 -19.44 5.03 -3.12
C TYR A 154 -20.85 5.55 -2.77
N ARG A 155 -21.73 4.71 -2.20
CA ARG A 155 -23.13 5.07 -1.90
C ARG A 155 -23.94 5.53 -3.13
N LEU A 156 -23.71 4.88 -4.28
CA LEU A 156 -24.37 5.22 -5.56
C LEU A 156 -25.91 5.35 -5.44
N HIS A 157 -26.55 4.40 -4.75
CA HIS A 157 -28.01 4.36 -4.56
C HIS A 157 -28.59 5.58 -3.81
N GLU A 158 -27.76 6.33 -3.07
CA GLU A 158 -28.16 7.56 -2.39
C GLU A 158 -27.90 8.79 -3.26
N ILE A 159 -26.73 8.89 -3.89
CA ILE A 159 -26.37 10.08 -4.66
C ILE A 159 -27.27 10.29 -5.88
N ILE A 160 -27.76 9.22 -6.51
CA ILE A 160 -28.67 9.35 -7.65
C ILE A 160 -30.00 10.01 -7.26
N LYS A 161 -30.43 9.83 -6.00
CA LYS A 161 -31.70 10.33 -5.45
C LYS A 161 -31.58 11.72 -4.81
N ALA A 162 -30.37 12.20 -4.59
CA ALA A 162 -30.12 13.44 -3.86
C ALA A 162 -29.94 14.64 -4.80
N ASP A 163 -30.41 15.81 -4.39
CA ASP A 163 -30.16 17.06 -5.12
C ASP A 163 -28.83 17.72 -4.73
N LYS A 164 -28.37 17.47 -3.50
CA LYS A 164 -27.11 18.00 -2.96
C LYS A 164 -26.22 16.86 -2.50
N ILE A 165 -24.96 16.85 -2.96
CA ILE A 165 -24.00 15.78 -2.69
C ILE A 165 -22.68 16.37 -2.22
N PHE A 166 -22.13 15.79 -1.15
CA PHE A 166 -20.77 16.06 -0.69
C PHE A 166 -19.79 15.01 -1.24
N ILE A 167 -18.65 15.46 -1.78
CA ILE A 167 -17.61 14.57 -2.29
C ILE A 167 -16.37 14.71 -1.40
N LEU A 168 -15.92 13.59 -0.84
CA LEU A 168 -14.71 13.48 -0.03
C LEU A 168 -13.70 12.52 -0.69
N GLU A 169 -12.49 12.47 -0.15
CA GLU A 169 -11.43 11.59 -0.65
C GLU A 169 -11.58 10.12 -0.28
N GLY A 170 -12.32 9.78 0.78
CA GLY A 170 -12.35 8.41 1.28
C GLY A 170 -13.68 8.01 1.90
N GLU A 171 -13.92 6.71 1.93
CA GLU A 171 -15.21 6.12 2.30
C GLU A 171 -15.54 6.44 3.77
N ALA A 172 -14.58 6.27 4.67
CA ALA A 172 -14.76 6.59 6.09
C ALA A 172 -15.09 8.08 6.35
N LYS A 173 -14.66 8.98 5.46
CA LYS A 173 -14.95 10.41 5.55
C LYS A 173 -16.37 10.70 5.08
N ALA A 174 -16.77 10.05 3.99
CA ALA A 174 -18.15 10.08 3.51
C ALA A 174 -19.11 9.49 4.56
N ASP A 175 -18.73 8.41 5.23
CA ASP A 175 -19.54 7.80 6.30
C ASP A 175 -19.76 8.76 7.49
N ILE A 176 -18.79 9.64 7.80
CA ILE A 176 -18.97 10.69 8.84
C ILE A 176 -20.09 11.66 8.44
N LEU A 177 -20.06 12.21 7.22
CA LEU A 177 -21.12 13.13 6.75
C LEU A 177 -22.47 12.41 6.67
N ALA A 178 -22.47 11.16 6.19
CA ALA A 178 -23.67 10.33 6.15
C ALA A 178 -24.26 10.11 7.56
N SER A 179 -23.42 9.95 8.58
CA SER A 179 -23.88 9.84 9.98
C SER A 179 -24.56 11.12 10.50
N TRP A 180 -24.33 12.26 9.86
CA TRP A 180 -25.01 13.52 10.14
C TRP A 180 -26.22 13.77 9.23
N GLY A 181 -26.66 12.77 8.46
CA GLY A 181 -27.80 12.90 7.55
C GLY A 181 -27.49 13.61 6.23
N LEU A 182 -26.22 13.86 5.92
CA LEU A 182 -25.81 14.45 4.64
C LEU A 182 -25.53 13.36 3.60
N VAL A 183 -25.91 13.59 2.35
CA VAL A 183 -25.57 12.65 1.26
C VAL A 183 -24.13 12.89 0.82
N ALA A 184 -23.26 11.91 1.07
CA ALA A 184 -21.84 12.01 0.81
C ALA A 184 -21.30 10.80 0.04
N THR A 185 -20.27 11.02 -0.78
CA THR A 185 -19.64 9.99 -1.60
C THR A 185 -18.13 10.21 -1.73
N CYS A 186 -17.45 9.22 -2.30
CA CYS A 186 -16.07 9.31 -2.75
C CYS A 186 -15.85 8.37 -3.95
N LEU A 187 -14.76 8.57 -4.67
CA LEU A 187 -14.25 7.59 -5.62
C LEU A 187 -13.42 6.53 -4.89
N ASP A 188 -13.29 5.35 -5.48
CA ASP A 188 -12.83 4.15 -4.77
C ASP A 188 -11.31 4.02 -4.59
N SER A 189 -10.54 4.96 -5.16
CA SER A 189 -9.08 4.93 -5.21
C SER A 189 -8.42 6.12 -4.51
N GLY A 190 -9.19 6.86 -3.69
CA GLY A 190 -8.69 8.00 -2.93
C GLY A 190 -8.16 9.13 -3.82
N SER A 191 -7.10 9.79 -3.39
CA SER A 191 -6.41 10.83 -4.17
C SER A 191 -5.82 10.38 -5.51
N ASN A 192 -5.69 9.06 -5.74
CA ASN A 192 -5.28 8.50 -7.03
C ASN A 192 -6.46 8.23 -7.97
N SER A 193 -7.69 8.56 -7.56
CA SER A 193 -8.86 8.34 -8.39
C SER A 193 -8.81 9.19 -9.65
N LYS A 194 -9.33 8.64 -10.74
CA LYS A 194 -9.52 9.35 -11.99
C LYS A 194 -11.00 9.62 -12.20
N TRP A 195 -11.32 10.79 -12.73
CA TRP A 195 -12.69 11.03 -13.21
C TRP A 195 -12.94 10.22 -14.48
N HIS A 196 -14.10 9.60 -14.57
CA HIS A 196 -14.55 8.89 -15.76
C HIS A 196 -15.89 9.48 -16.23
N PRO A 197 -16.10 9.75 -17.54
CA PRO A 197 -17.34 10.36 -18.05
C PRO A 197 -18.63 9.65 -17.62
N ARG A 198 -18.60 8.32 -17.47
CA ARG A 198 -19.71 7.53 -16.89
C ARG A 198 -20.24 8.06 -15.55
N TYR A 199 -19.44 8.79 -14.78
CA TYR A 199 -19.88 9.35 -13.50
C TYR A 199 -20.76 10.59 -13.70
N ASP A 200 -20.70 11.25 -14.86
CA ASP A 200 -21.43 12.48 -15.14
C ASP A 200 -22.92 12.32 -14.86
N GLN A 201 -23.53 11.22 -15.30
CA GLN A 201 -24.95 10.90 -15.06
C GLN A 201 -25.34 10.84 -13.57
N CYS A 202 -24.38 10.63 -12.67
CA CYS A 202 -24.63 10.56 -11.23
C CYS A 202 -24.72 11.96 -10.59
N PHE A 203 -24.17 12.98 -11.25
CA PHE A 203 -23.97 14.33 -10.68
C PHE A 203 -24.61 15.45 -11.51
N GLU A 204 -25.01 15.18 -12.75
CA GLU A 204 -25.60 16.16 -13.65
C GLU A 204 -26.81 16.87 -13.02
N GLY A 205 -26.85 18.20 -13.11
CA GLY A 205 -27.92 19.02 -12.56
C GLY A 205 -27.96 19.12 -11.02
N LYS A 206 -27.03 18.50 -10.29
CA LYS A 206 -27.01 18.50 -8.81
C LYS A 206 -26.12 19.59 -8.22
N GLU A 207 -26.28 19.88 -6.93
CA GLU A 207 -25.43 20.78 -6.16
C GLU A 207 -24.29 20.00 -5.49
N ILE A 208 -23.05 20.29 -5.88
CA ILE A 208 -21.88 19.55 -5.42
C ILE A 208 -21.03 20.39 -4.48
N VAL A 209 -20.66 19.80 -3.34
CA VAL A 209 -19.72 20.37 -2.39
C VAL A 209 -18.53 19.41 -2.23
N ILE A 210 -17.33 19.84 -2.59
CA ILE A 210 -16.11 19.04 -2.41
C ILE A 210 -15.48 19.41 -1.06
N VAL A 211 -15.16 18.42 -0.25
CA VAL A 211 -14.46 18.58 1.04
C VAL A 211 -13.09 17.87 0.94
N PRO A 212 -12.02 18.59 0.54
CA PRO A 212 -10.69 18.00 0.38
C PRO A 212 -9.98 17.81 1.72
N ASP A 213 -9.01 16.91 1.73
CA ASP A 213 -8.01 16.85 2.80
C ASP A 213 -7.12 18.11 2.75
N ASN A 214 -6.57 18.51 3.90
CA ASN A 214 -5.72 19.69 3.97
C ASN A 214 -4.25 19.36 3.63
N ASP A 215 -4.02 18.79 2.44
CA ASP A 215 -2.70 18.46 1.92
C ASP A 215 -2.63 18.48 0.38
N LEU A 216 -1.41 18.28 -0.16
CA LEU A 216 -1.17 18.31 -1.61
C LEU A 216 -1.91 17.19 -2.38
N PRO A 217 -1.93 15.92 -1.92
CA PRO A 217 -2.78 14.88 -2.52
C PRO A 217 -4.26 15.28 -2.57
N GLY A 218 -4.78 15.93 -1.53
CA GLY A 218 -6.17 16.36 -1.48
C GLY A 218 -6.50 17.49 -2.44
N GLU A 219 -5.57 18.43 -2.67
CA GLU A 219 -5.69 19.40 -3.76
C GLU A 219 -5.72 18.71 -5.14
N GLY A 220 -4.91 17.67 -5.33
CA GLY A 220 -4.92 16.85 -6.55
C GLY A 220 -6.27 16.17 -6.78
N TYR A 221 -6.86 15.62 -5.73
CA TYR A 221 -8.20 15.04 -5.78
C TYR A 221 -9.26 16.08 -6.10
N LEU A 222 -9.27 17.21 -5.38
CA LEU A 222 -10.16 18.35 -5.65
C LEU A 222 -10.13 18.75 -7.13
N ASN A 223 -8.93 18.98 -7.68
CA ASN A 223 -8.75 19.38 -9.07
C ASN A 223 -9.28 18.33 -10.06
N THR A 224 -9.08 17.05 -9.76
CA THR A 224 -9.58 15.94 -10.59
C THR A 224 -11.11 15.93 -10.64
N ILE A 225 -11.77 16.03 -9.48
CA ILE A 225 -13.23 16.04 -9.38
C ILE A 225 -13.80 17.31 -10.00
N ALA A 226 -13.24 18.48 -9.67
CA ALA A 226 -13.72 19.77 -10.16
C ALA A 226 -13.61 19.88 -11.69
N THR A 227 -12.54 19.36 -12.29
CA THR A 227 -12.38 19.30 -13.74
C THR A 227 -13.43 18.38 -14.37
N GLY A 228 -13.66 17.21 -13.77
CA GLY A 228 -14.64 16.24 -14.26
C GLY A 228 -16.09 16.78 -14.28
N LEU A 229 -16.44 17.60 -13.30
CA LEU A 229 -17.78 18.14 -13.10
C LEU A 229 -18.02 19.53 -13.70
N ARG A 230 -16.96 20.20 -14.18
CA ARG A 230 -17.06 21.58 -14.71
C ARG A 230 -18.08 21.66 -15.83
N GLY A 231 -19.07 22.53 -15.67
CA GLY A 231 -20.12 22.78 -16.66
C GLY A 231 -21.23 21.73 -16.73
N LYS A 232 -21.24 20.72 -15.83
CA LYS A 232 -22.23 19.62 -15.82
C LYS A 232 -23.19 19.67 -14.63
N VAL A 233 -22.80 20.37 -13.57
CA VAL A 233 -23.53 20.41 -12.30
C VAL A 233 -24.20 21.76 -12.09
N LYS A 234 -25.29 21.81 -11.32
CA LYS A 234 -26.02 23.05 -11.01
C LYS A 234 -25.15 24.03 -10.22
N SER A 235 -24.38 23.53 -9.27
CA SER A 235 -23.35 24.32 -8.60
C SER A 235 -22.20 23.45 -8.12
N LEU A 236 -21.00 24.04 -8.06
CA LEU A 236 -19.80 23.38 -7.58
C LEU A 236 -19.11 24.29 -6.55
N LYS A 237 -19.03 23.84 -5.31
CA LYS A 237 -18.41 24.57 -4.19
C LYS A 237 -17.32 23.74 -3.53
N VAL A 238 -16.34 24.42 -2.95
CA VAL A 238 -15.29 23.80 -2.14
C VAL A 238 -15.50 24.22 -0.69
N LEU A 239 -15.63 23.25 0.20
CA LEU A 239 -15.73 23.48 1.64
C LEU A 239 -14.40 23.08 2.30
N ARG A 240 -13.64 24.08 2.74
CA ARG A 240 -12.43 23.88 3.54
C ARG A 240 -12.80 23.96 5.01
N LEU A 241 -12.58 22.89 5.75
CA LEU A 241 -12.92 22.85 7.18
C LEU A 241 -12.00 23.79 7.97
N PRO A 242 -12.55 24.58 8.91
CA PRO A 242 -11.77 25.55 9.66
C PRO A 242 -10.81 24.86 10.65
N GLY A 243 -9.64 25.46 10.85
CA GLY A 243 -8.70 25.03 11.88
C GLY A 243 -7.97 23.71 11.60
N LEU A 244 -8.04 23.18 10.37
CA LEU A 244 -7.19 22.06 9.95
C LEU A 244 -5.73 22.50 9.82
N LYS A 245 -4.81 21.71 10.36
CA LYS A 245 -3.38 21.79 10.10
C LYS A 245 -3.03 21.01 8.83
N GLU A 246 -1.83 21.20 8.31
CA GLU A 246 -1.34 20.45 7.15
C GLU A 246 -1.43 18.94 7.41
N LYS A 247 -1.92 18.17 6.43
CA LYS A 247 -2.14 16.70 6.46
C LYS A 247 -3.25 16.22 7.40
N GLU A 248 -4.05 17.13 7.92
CA GLU A 248 -5.26 16.78 8.66
C GLU A 248 -6.47 16.73 7.72
N ASP A 249 -7.45 15.94 8.13
CA ASP A 249 -8.71 15.75 7.39
C ASP A 249 -9.92 15.89 8.32
N ILE A 250 -11.12 15.63 7.79
CA ILE A 250 -12.36 15.70 8.57
C ILE A 250 -12.36 14.78 9.80
N ILE A 251 -11.68 13.64 9.77
CA ILE A 251 -11.64 12.73 10.92
C ILE A 251 -10.94 13.44 12.08
N ASP A 252 -9.87 14.18 11.81
CA ASP A 252 -9.15 14.96 12.83
C ASP A 252 -9.94 16.19 13.27
N TRP A 253 -10.69 16.82 12.36
CA TRP A 253 -11.61 17.91 12.69
C TRP A 253 -12.71 17.46 13.67
N VAL A 254 -13.32 16.30 13.44
CA VAL A 254 -14.35 15.72 14.33
C VAL A 254 -13.78 15.35 15.69
N LYS A 255 -12.56 14.79 15.76
CA LYS A 255 -11.89 14.53 17.05
C LYS A 255 -11.71 15.77 17.92
N ARG A 256 -11.73 16.96 17.32
CA ARG A 256 -11.65 18.25 18.02
C ARG A 256 -13.01 18.90 18.30
N GLY A 257 -14.11 18.18 18.08
CA GLY A 257 -15.48 18.66 18.36
C GLY A 257 -16.21 19.26 17.16
N GLY A 258 -15.63 19.18 15.95
CA GLY A 258 -16.34 19.57 14.72
C GLY A 258 -17.57 18.71 14.45
N HIS A 259 -18.66 19.33 14.00
CA HIS A 259 -19.94 18.70 13.69
C HIS A 259 -20.64 19.43 12.51
N ALA A 260 -21.73 18.84 12.00
CA ALA A 260 -22.49 19.34 10.85
C ALA A 260 -23.06 20.76 11.04
#